data_AF-A0A950BLC0-F1
#
_entry.id   AF-A0A950BLC0-F1
#
_cell.length_a   1.000
_cell.length_b   1.000
_cell.length_c   1.000
_cell.angle_alpha   90.00
_cell.angle_beta   90.00
_cell.angle_gamma   90.00
#
_symmetry.space_group_name_H-M   'P 1'
#
loop_
_entity.id
_entity.type
_entity.pdbx_description
1 polymer ?
#
loop_
_entity_poly.entity_id
_entity_poly.type
_entity_poly.pdbx_seq_one_letter_code
_entity_poly.pdbx_strand_id
1 'polypeptide(L)'
;MKESPSGSSSVDRINNAECSAPASAHPVNLPWGPDATLGLELPPGLMEFELDTLWPDLEGPVGDYPAALEGALDALEESPPLERLVKAGSTVALVVDDPSRWTPVRAALPIVLR
;
A
#
# COMPACT_ATOMS: atom_id res chain seq x y z
N MET A 1 40.41 -63.17 18.99
CA MET A 1 39.36 -62.78 18.02
C MET A 1 38.92 -61.37 18.39
N LYS A 2 39.04 -60.41 17.46
CA LYS A 2 38.63 -59.01 17.66
C LYS A 2 37.13 -58.94 17.39
N GLU A 3 36.33 -58.54 18.37
CA GLU A 3 34.96 -58.12 18.14
C GLU A 3 34.85 -56.62 18.43
N SER A 4 34.48 -55.88 17.40
CA SER A 4 34.19 -54.45 17.45
C SER A 4 32.81 -54.25 18.10
N PRO A 5 32.63 -53.33 19.07
CA PRO A 5 31.30 -52.90 19.44
C PRO A 5 30.79 -51.87 18.43
N SER A 6 29.75 -52.28 17.72
CA SER A 6 28.94 -51.46 16.82
C SER A 6 28.33 -50.27 17.58
N GLY A 7 28.49 -49.07 17.02
CA GLY A 7 27.98 -47.84 17.60
C GLY A 7 26.46 -47.81 17.73
N SER A 8 25.97 -47.47 18.91
CA SER A 8 24.61 -47.00 19.13
C SER A 8 24.66 -45.48 19.24
N SER A 9 24.36 -44.80 18.14
CA SER A 9 24.05 -43.37 18.15
C SER A 9 22.54 -43.28 17.95
N SER A 10 21.84 -43.12 19.08
CA SER A 10 20.42 -42.78 19.12
C SER A 10 20.27 -41.34 18.62
N VAL A 11 20.20 -41.18 17.30
CA VAL A 11 19.71 -39.94 16.70
C VAL A 11 18.23 -40.16 16.51
N ASP A 12 17.47 -39.70 17.50
CA ASP A 12 16.02 -39.60 17.40
C ASP A 12 15.69 -38.86 16.10
N ARG A 13 15.02 -39.57 15.19
CA ARG A 13 14.39 -38.98 14.02
C ARG A 13 13.32 -38.03 14.55
N ILE A 14 13.65 -36.74 14.57
CA ILE A 14 12.64 -35.69 14.69
C ILE A 14 11.77 -35.86 13.44
N ASN A 15 10.63 -36.51 13.61
CA ASN A 15 9.57 -36.51 12.63
C ASN A 15 9.22 -35.04 12.42
N ASN A 16 9.57 -34.51 11.23
CA ASN A 16 8.92 -33.31 10.72
C ASN A 16 7.44 -33.66 10.63
N ALA A 17 6.68 -33.30 11.66
CA ALA A 17 5.24 -33.22 11.54
C ALA A 17 5.00 -32.25 10.39
N GLU A 18 4.57 -32.78 9.26
CA GLU A 18 4.03 -31.99 8.18
C GLU A 18 2.93 -31.13 8.80
N CYS A 19 3.24 -29.84 8.94
CA CYS A 19 2.31 -28.85 9.42
C CYS A 19 1.32 -28.63 8.28
N SER A 20 0.39 -29.58 8.11
CA SER A 20 -0.79 -29.40 7.27
C SER A 20 -1.65 -28.37 7.97
N ALA A 21 -1.45 -27.11 7.61
CA ALA A 21 -2.34 -26.04 7.99
C ALA A 21 -3.73 -26.36 7.41
N PRO A 22 -4.81 -26.37 8.21
CA PRO A 22 -6.15 -26.41 7.65
C PRO A 22 -6.33 -25.18 6.76
N ALA A 23 -6.89 -25.38 5.56
CA ALA A 23 -7.22 -24.28 4.67
C ALA A 23 -8.14 -23.29 5.42
N SER A 24 -7.68 -22.06 5.62
CA SER A 24 -8.46 -21.05 6.32
C SER A 24 -9.44 -20.41 5.33
N ALA A 25 -10.67 -20.13 5.77
CA ALA A 25 -11.74 -19.67 4.89
C ALA A 25 -11.62 -18.18 4.48
N HIS A 26 -10.56 -17.49 4.92
CA HIS A 26 -10.48 -16.02 4.83
C HIS A 26 -9.06 -15.55 4.47
N PRO A 27 -8.69 -15.61 3.18
CA PRO A 27 -7.41 -15.09 2.72
C PRO A 27 -7.39 -13.55 2.74
N VAL A 28 -6.36 -12.96 3.35
CA VAL A 28 -6.08 -11.53 3.24
C VAL A 28 -5.18 -11.29 2.04
N ASN A 29 -5.64 -10.48 1.10
CA ASN A 29 -4.86 -10.13 -0.10
C ASN A 29 -4.15 -8.80 0.10
N LEU A 30 -2.82 -8.81 0.10
CA LEU A 30 -2.00 -7.61 0.20
C LEU A 30 -1.40 -7.25 -1.16
N PRO A 31 -1.30 -5.96 -1.53
CA PRO A 31 -0.52 -5.54 -2.68
C PRO A 31 0.93 -6.03 -2.59
N TRP A 32 1.44 -6.64 -3.66
CA TRP A 32 2.79 -7.20 -3.72
C TRP A 32 3.49 -6.82 -5.02
N GLY A 33 3.94 -5.57 -5.09
CA GLY A 33 4.46 -5.00 -6.33
C GLY A 33 3.34 -4.47 -7.24
N PRO A 34 3.67 -4.15 -8.50
CA PRO A 34 2.78 -3.37 -9.37
C PRO A 34 1.52 -4.15 -9.81
N ASP A 35 1.66 -5.45 -10.09
CA ASP A 35 0.61 -6.24 -10.73
C ASP A 35 0.31 -7.55 -10.00
N ALA A 36 0.72 -7.65 -8.73
CA ALA A 36 0.56 -8.87 -7.96
C ALA A 36 0.02 -8.60 -6.56
N THR A 37 -0.62 -9.64 -6.02
CA THR A 37 -1.08 -9.70 -4.65
C THR A 37 -0.44 -10.89 -3.94
N LEU A 38 -0.18 -10.73 -2.66
CA LEU A 38 0.23 -11.80 -1.77
C LEU A 38 -0.99 -12.22 -0.94
N GLY A 39 -1.43 -13.46 -1.14
CA GLY A 39 -2.46 -14.08 -0.29
C GLY A 39 -1.84 -14.59 1.00
N LEU A 40 -2.38 -14.14 2.14
CA LEU A 40 -2.00 -14.61 3.46
C LEU A 40 -3.15 -15.39 4.08
N GLU A 41 -2.87 -16.63 4.48
CA GLU A 41 -3.77 -17.47 5.27
C GLU A 41 -3.64 -17.06 6.74
N LEU A 42 -4.78 -16.78 7.39
CA LEU A 42 -4.79 -16.43 8.80
C LEU A 42 -4.90 -17.71 9.66
N PRO A 43 -4.12 -17.83 10.75
CA PRO A 43 -4.23 -18.97 11.66
C PRO A 43 -5.67 -19.15 12.18
N PRO A 44 -6.18 -20.39 12.29
CA PRO A 44 -7.58 -20.64 12.68
C PRO A 44 -7.99 -20.01 14.01
N GLY A 45 -7.10 -19.97 15.01
CA GLY A 45 -7.38 -19.40 16.32
C GLY A 45 -7.44 -17.86 16.36
N LEU A 46 -7.04 -17.18 15.28
CA LEU A 46 -7.20 -15.73 15.15
C LEU A 46 -8.62 -15.35 14.71
N MET A 47 -9.37 -16.28 14.11
CA MET A 47 -10.76 -16.08 13.69
C MET A 47 -11.76 -16.09 14.85
N GLU A 48 -11.33 -16.56 16.03
CA GLU A 48 -12.12 -16.50 17.27
C GLU A 48 -12.16 -15.09 17.87
N PHE A 49 -11.28 -14.21 17.40
CA PHE A 49 -11.32 -12.78 17.71
C PHE A 49 -12.11 -12.06 16.62
N GLU A 50 -12.87 -11.05 17.01
CA GLU A 50 -13.50 -10.12 16.07
C GLU A 50 -12.36 -9.29 15.43
N LEU A 51 -11.81 -9.79 14.33
CA LEU A 51 -10.73 -9.13 13.60
C LEU A 51 -11.30 -7.97 12.81
N ASP A 52 -11.19 -6.77 13.38
CA ASP A 52 -11.62 -5.57 12.70
C ASP A 52 -10.57 -5.15 11.67
N THR A 53 -10.93 -5.24 10.38
CA THR A 53 -10.07 -4.75 9.30
C THR A 53 -10.33 -3.27 9.10
N LEU A 54 -9.41 -2.43 9.56
CA LEU A 54 -9.45 -1.00 9.26
C LEU A 54 -9.05 -0.78 7.80
N TRP A 55 -10.04 -0.75 6.92
CA TRP A 55 -9.84 -0.30 5.55
C TRP A 55 -9.97 1.22 5.50
N PRO A 56 -9.05 1.95 4.86
CA PRO A 56 -9.27 3.36 4.61
C PRO A 56 -10.57 3.50 3.81
N ASP A 57 -11.39 4.48 4.19
CA ASP A 57 -12.50 4.86 3.35
C ASP A 57 -11.92 5.41 2.04
N LEU A 58 -12.10 4.63 0.98
CA LEU A 58 -11.75 5.01 -0.38
C LEU A 58 -13.00 5.42 -1.17
N GLU A 59 -14.18 5.47 -0.53
CA GLU A 59 -15.39 6.02 -1.12
C GLU A 59 -15.22 7.55 -1.21
N GLY A 60 -15.10 8.02 -2.44
CA GLY A 60 -14.73 9.41 -2.76
C GLY A 60 -13.60 9.54 -3.79
N PRO A 61 -13.41 8.59 -4.75
CA PRO A 61 -12.46 8.85 -5.82
C PRO A 61 -12.96 10.08 -6.58
N VAL A 62 -12.07 11.05 -6.75
CA VAL A 62 -12.32 12.20 -7.61
C VAL A 62 -12.47 11.68 -9.03
N GLY A 63 -13.71 11.46 -9.47
CA GLY A 63 -14.01 10.83 -10.76
C GLY A 63 -13.50 11.63 -11.95
N ASP A 64 -13.54 12.96 -11.84
CA ASP A 64 -12.93 13.90 -12.79
C ASP A 64 -11.91 14.77 -12.05
N TYR A 65 -10.67 14.28 -12.00
CA TYR A 65 -9.57 14.98 -11.32
C TYR A 65 -9.34 16.40 -11.86
N PRO A 66 -9.26 16.61 -13.19
CA PRO A 66 -9.17 17.97 -13.76
C PRO A 66 -10.27 18.92 -13.28
N ALA A 67 -11.54 18.54 -13.40
CA ALA A 67 -12.65 19.43 -13.02
C ALA A 67 -12.66 19.73 -11.52
N ALA A 68 -12.33 18.74 -10.68
CA ALA A 68 -12.23 18.94 -9.24
C ALA A 68 -11.06 19.84 -8.85
N LEU A 69 -9.90 19.71 -9.51
CA LEU A 69 -8.76 20.59 -9.27
C LEU A 69 -9.07 22.04 -9.69
N GLU A 70 -9.68 22.24 -10.86
CA GLU A 70 -10.13 23.57 -11.29
C GLU A 70 -11.09 24.18 -10.25
N GLY A 71 -12.11 23.43 -9.82
CA GLY A 71 -13.05 23.88 -8.80
C GLY A 71 -12.39 24.21 -7.45
N ALA A 72 -11.37 23.44 -7.05
CA ALA A 72 -10.63 23.70 -5.82
C ALA A 72 -9.77 24.98 -5.89
N LEU A 73 -9.17 25.27 -7.05
CA LEU A 73 -8.38 26.49 -7.25
C LEU A 73 -9.26 27.76 -7.27
N ASP A 74 -10.51 27.63 -7.74
CA ASP A 74 -11.49 28.72 -7.75
C ASP A 74 -12.12 29.01 -6.37
N ALA A 75 -12.06 28.05 -5.44
CA ALA A 75 -12.75 28.09 -4.14
C ALA A 75 -11.79 28.06 -2.94
N LEU A 76 -10.68 28.80 -3.00
CA LEU A 76 -9.71 28.88 -1.91
C LEU A 76 -10.30 29.58 -0.68
N GLU A 77 -10.32 28.89 0.47
CA GLU A 77 -10.92 29.40 1.71
C GLU A 77 -10.02 30.41 2.45
N GLU A 78 -8.70 30.18 2.47
CA GLU A 78 -7.75 30.94 3.31
C GLU A 78 -6.74 31.78 2.51
N SER A 79 -6.87 31.83 1.17
CA SER A 79 -5.93 32.57 0.33
C SER A 79 -6.63 33.21 -0.88
N PRO A 80 -6.15 34.36 -1.36
CA PRO A 80 -6.60 34.89 -2.64
C PRO A 80 -6.17 33.94 -3.78
N PRO A 81 -6.89 33.97 -4.91
CA PRO A 81 -6.57 33.15 -6.07
C PRO A 81 -5.21 33.53 -6.69
N LEU A 82 -4.59 32.59 -7.40
CA LEU A 82 -3.23 32.68 -7.92
C LEU A 82 -3.03 33.91 -8.82
N GLU A 83 -4.04 34.27 -9.61
CA GLU A 83 -4.02 35.40 -10.55
C GLU A 83 -3.96 36.76 -9.83
N ARG A 84 -4.31 36.80 -8.53
CA ARG A 84 -4.15 38.00 -7.69
C ARG A 84 -2.79 38.05 -7.01
N LEU A 85 -2.11 36.92 -6.89
CA LEU A 85 -0.79 36.81 -6.24
C LEU A 85 0.35 37.01 -7.24
N VAL A 86 0.19 36.50 -8.47
CA VAL A 86 1.21 36.54 -9.52
C VAL A 86 0.93 37.71 -10.47
N LYS A 87 1.97 38.48 -10.81
CA LYS A 87 1.88 39.58 -11.79
C LYS A 87 2.79 39.31 -12.98
N ALA A 88 2.54 40.01 -14.09
CA ALA A 88 3.43 39.96 -15.24
C ALA A 88 4.87 40.35 -14.82
N GLY A 89 5.85 39.55 -15.25
CA GLY A 89 7.25 39.72 -14.87
C GLY A 89 7.64 39.11 -13.52
N SER A 90 6.70 38.51 -12.78
CA SER A 90 7.02 37.73 -11.58
C SER A 90 7.85 36.50 -11.93
N THR A 91 8.83 36.19 -11.10
CA THR A 91 9.49 34.89 -11.09
C THR A 91 8.78 34.00 -10.08
N VAL A 92 8.30 32.84 -10.52
CA VAL A 92 7.55 31.89 -9.68
C VAL A 92 8.32 30.58 -9.64
N ALA A 93 8.38 29.95 -8.47
CA ALA A 93 8.88 28.59 -8.29
C ALA A 93 7.70 27.68 -7.93
N LEU A 94 7.55 26.57 -8.65
CA LEU A 94 6.58 25.53 -8.34
C LEU A 94 7.33 24.36 -7.69
N VAL A 95 6.87 23.95 -6.52
CA VAL A 95 7.35 22.74 -5.85
C VAL A 95 6.42 21.60 -6.25
N VAL A 96 6.98 20.56 -6.85
CA VAL A 96 6.24 19.37 -7.27
C VAL A 96 6.84 18.14 -6.61
N ASP A 97 6.00 17.16 -6.35
CA ASP A 97 6.44 15.87 -5.84
C ASP A 97 7.32 15.13 -6.84
N ASP A 98 8.23 14.30 -6.30
CA ASP A 98 9.06 13.40 -7.10
C ASP A 98 8.27 12.15 -7.56
N PRO A 99 8.83 11.32 -8.46
CA PRO A 99 8.15 10.13 -8.96
C PRO A 99 7.86 9.05 -7.90
N SER A 100 8.31 9.21 -6.65
CA SER A 100 8.01 8.27 -5.56
C SER A 100 6.64 8.53 -4.92
N ARG A 101 5.99 9.63 -5.29
CA ARG A 101 4.65 10.00 -4.84
C ARG A 101 3.61 9.73 -5.92
N TRP A 102 2.39 9.54 -5.46
CA TRP A 102 1.22 9.22 -6.28
C TRP A 102 0.47 10.47 -6.76
N THR A 103 1.01 11.66 -6.52
CA THR A 103 0.45 12.92 -7.01
C THR A 103 0.46 12.94 -8.54
N PRO A 104 -0.69 13.16 -9.20
CA PRO A 104 -0.79 13.12 -10.65
C PRO A 104 -0.26 14.42 -11.31
N VAL A 105 1.02 14.74 -11.08
CA VAL A 105 1.66 16.00 -11.50
C VAL A 105 1.48 16.28 -13.00
N ARG A 106 1.56 15.24 -13.85
CA ARG A 106 1.38 15.37 -15.30
C ARG A 106 -0.02 15.88 -15.69
N ALA A 107 -1.05 15.57 -14.90
CA ALA A 107 -2.41 16.04 -15.10
C ALA A 107 -2.64 17.40 -14.42
N ALA A 108 -2.04 17.62 -13.23
CA ALA A 108 -2.24 18.83 -12.45
C ALA A 108 -1.51 20.06 -12.99
N LEU A 109 -0.25 19.90 -13.41
CA LEU A 109 0.62 21.01 -13.75
C LEU A 109 0.09 21.89 -14.90
N PRO A 110 -0.48 21.33 -15.99
CA PRO A 110 -1.10 22.16 -17.04
C PRO A 110 -2.28 23.01 -16.56
N ILE A 111 -2.99 22.59 -15.51
CA ILE A 111 -4.12 23.32 -14.94
C ILE A 111 -3.60 24.50 -14.12
N VAL A 112 -2.57 24.28 -13.28
CA VAL A 112 -1.95 25.31 -12.45
C VAL A 112 -1.21 26.38 -13.26
N LEU A 113 -0.70 26.03 -14.45
CA LEU A 113 0.08 26.94 -15.30
C LEU A 113 -0.74 27.72 -16.34
N ARG A 114 -2.07 27.55 -16.38
CA ARG A 114 -2.94 28.32 -17.28
C ARG A 114 -3.03 29.78 -16.87
#